data_AF-D8SWI0-F1
#
_entry.id   AF-D8SWI0-F1
#
_cell.length_a   1.000
_cell.length_b   1.000
_cell.length_c   1.000
_cell.angle_alpha   90.00
_cell.angle_beta   90.00
_cell.angle_gamma   90.00
#
_symmetry.space_group_name_H-M   'P 1'
#
loop_
_entity.id
_entity.type
_entity.pdbx_description
1 polymer ?
#
loop_
_entity_poly.entity_id
_entity_poly.type
_entity_poly.pdbx_seq_one_letter_code
_entity_poly.pdbx_strand_id
1 'polypeptide(L)'
;MGVNIDFGGEIIWEMGRVPAGRSKAAAKAIAQSKQSLLSFAPIVERGGFVDEDNLEGTEPEEGCEVGEALIFCSICRANKNCKNPFGTSGSTNMKTSSFHAHGQTKDHKHSIYIAEVKAGGQSSMAAANDQQQEAAEKGVICLFRTAYAIAQGFVPLRKYPLLLELQQLNGVYVPSMYKNVMACSRFITFINKVLLDQILEKVKASPFFGIMLDESTDIR
;
A
#
# COMPACT_ATOMS: atom_id res chain seq x y z
N MET A 1 -1.35 -11.75 -26.16
CA MET A 1 -0.81 -12.83 -25.30
C MET A 1 0.70 -12.85 -25.51
N GLY A 2 1.50 -12.60 -24.47
CA GLY A 2 2.96 -12.68 -24.53
C GLY A 2 3.43 -14.04 -24.01
N VAL A 3 4.29 -14.72 -24.76
CA VAL A 3 4.91 -15.97 -24.31
C VAL A 3 6.27 -15.61 -23.72
N ASN A 4 6.51 -16.00 -22.46
CA ASN A 4 7.80 -15.85 -21.79
C ASN A 4 8.66 -17.07 -22.09
N ILE A 5 9.86 -16.85 -22.62
CA ILE A 5 10.80 -17.93 -22.94
C ILE A 5 12.11 -17.68 -22.20
N ASP A 6 12.51 -18.65 -21.37
CA ASP A 6 13.77 -18.64 -20.62
C ASP A 6 14.79 -19.53 -21.34
N PHE A 7 15.92 -18.95 -21.74
CA PHE A 7 17.04 -19.65 -22.38
C PHE A 7 18.29 -19.67 -21.49
N GLY A 8 18.10 -19.97 -20.21
CA GLY A 8 19.18 -20.20 -19.27
C GLY A 8 19.55 -18.93 -18.52
N GLY A 9 18.79 -18.68 -17.45
CA GLY A 9 19.25 -18.01 -16.23
C GLY A 9 19.81 -16.60 -16.43
N GLU A 10 18.90 -15.62 -16.58
CA GLU A 10 19.00 -14.20 -16.17
C GLU A 10 18.23 -13.25 -17.11
N ILE A 11 17.70 -13.72 -18.24
CA ILE A 11 16.97 -12.87 -19.20
C ILE A 11 15.60 -13.45 -19.54
N ILE A 12 14.54 -12.75 -19.13
CA ILE A 12 13.16 -13.05 -19.53
C ILE A 12 12.89 -12.40 -20.89
N TRP A 13 12.62 -13.22 -21.90
CA TRP A 13 12.29 -12.77 -23.26
C TRP A 13 10.78 -12.74 -23.47
N GLU A 14 10.28 -11.62 -23.98
CA GLU A 14 8.86 -11.47 -24.33
C GLU A 14 8.68 -11.51 -25.85
N MET A 15 7.77 -12.36 -26.33
CA MET A 15 7.29 -12.34 -27.71
C MET A 15 6.08 -11.42 -27.86
N GLY A 16 6.11 -10.53 -28.84
CA GLY A 16 4.99 -9.63 -29.16
C GLY A 16 4.85 -9.40 -30.65
N ARG A 17 3.61 -9.27 -31.13
CA ARG A 17 3.29 -8.83 -32.50
C ARG A 17 2.97 -7.33 -32.46
N VAL A 18 3.54 -6.54 -33.36
CA VAL A 18 3.27 -5.08 -33.45
C VAL A 18 1.99 -4.86 -34.26
N PRO A 19 0.97 -4.15 -33.76
CA PRO A 19 -0.18 -3.79 -34.58
C PRO A 19 0.21 -2.75 -35.63
N ALA A 20 -0.23 -2.96 -36.87
CA ALA A 20 -0.14 -1.97 -37.94
C ALA A 20 -0.85 -0.66 -37.49
N GLY A 21 -0.20 0.46 -37.78
CA GLY A 21 -0.46 1.74 -37.11
C GLY A 21 -1.91 2.21 -37.08
N ARG A 22 -2.28 2.89 -35.97
CA ARG A 22 -3.41 3.81 -35.94
C ARG A 22 -3.07 5.11 -35.20
N SER A 23 -3.55 6.17 -35.83
CA SER A 23 -3.55 7.58 -35.47
C SER A 23 -4.10 7.89 -34.09
N LYS A 24 -3.64 9.03 -33.55
CA LYS A 24 -4.15 9.77 -32.38
C LYS A 24 -5.68 9.68 -32.22
N ALA A 25 -6.15 9.20 -31.07
CA ALA A 25 -7.34 9.67 -30.35
C ALA A 25 -7.60 8.77 -29.13
N ALA A 26 -8.37 9.31 -28.17
CA ALA A 26 -8.92 8.68 -26.96
C ALA A 26 -8.06 8.76 -25.68
N ALA A 27 -8.19 9.94 -25.07
CA ALA A 27 -8.04 10.17 -23.64
C ALA A 27 -9.03 9.34 -22.79
N LYS A 28 -8.69 9.27 -21.49
CA LYS A 28 -9.58 9.12 -20.32
C LYS A 28 -9.80 7.71 -19.78
N ALA A 29 -9.14 7.41 -18.65
CA ALA A 29 -9.78 7.05 -17.38
C ALA A 29 -8.74 6.94 -16.25
N ILE A 30 -8.58 8.03 -15.49
CA ILE A 30 -8.00 8.01 -14.14
C ILE A 30 -9.18 7.77 -13.21
N ALA A 31 -9.32 6.57 -12.66
CA ALA A 31 -10.13 6.30 -11.49
C ALA A 31 -9.78 4.92 -10.93
N GLN A 32 -8.89 4.86 -9.94
CA GLN A 32 -8.84 3.80 -8.94
C GLN A 32 -7.86 4.21 -7.83
N SER A 33 -8.38 5.01 -6.90
CA SER A 33 -7.82 5.23 -5.57
C SER A 33 -9.01 5.22 -4.64
N LYS A 34 -9.33 4.04 -4.08
CA LYS A 34 -10.06 3.82 -2.83
C LYS A 34 -10.37 2.32 -2.71
N GLN A 35 -9.43 1.57 -2.15
CA GLN A 35 -9.77 0.46 -1.25
C GLN A 35 -8.49 -0.10 -0.62
N SER A 36 -8.16 0.42 0.55
CA SER A 36 -7.50 -0.34 1.60
C SER A 36 -7.95 0.28 2.92
N LEU A 37 -8.07 -0.56 3.94
CA LEU A 37 -8.64 -0.31 5.27
C LEU A 37 -10.14 -0.59 5.41
N LEU A 38 -10.51 -1.86 5.27
CA LEU A 38 -11.48 -2.50 6.17
C LEU A 38 -11.06 -3.97 6.37
N SER A 39 -10.29 -4.24 7.42
CA SER A 39 -10.08 -5.59 7.94
C SER A 39 -10.38 -5.61 9.44
N PHE A 40 -11.67 -5.59 9.76
CA PHE A 40 -12.21 -6.19 10.97
C PHE A 40 -13.54 -6.83 10.58
N ALA A 41 -13.57 -8.16 10.54
CA ALA A 41 -14.78 -8.95 10.36
C ALA A 41 -15.06 -9.75 11.64
N PRO A 42 -16.32 -9.93 12.04
CA PRO A 42 -16.75 -11.12 12.74
C PRO A 42 -17.44 -12.11 11.79
N ILE A 43 -17.39 -13.37 12.21
CA ILE A 43 -17.83 -14.62 11.58
C ILE A 43 -19.36 -14.70 11.46
N VAL A 44 -19.91 -15.17 10.32
CA VAL A 44 -21.01 -16.18 10.21
C VAL A 44 -21.49 -16.40 8.75
N GLU A 45 -21.39 -17.67 8.34
CA GLU A 45 -22.25 -18.50 7.46
C GLU A 45 -22.49 -18.27 5.94
N ARG A 46 -22.83 -19.41 5.33
CA ARG A 46 -22.74 -19.86 3.93
C ARG A 46 -23.98 -19.52 3.08
N GLY A 47 -23.76 -19.57 1.76
CA GLY A 47 -24.76 -19.74 0.69
C GLY A 47 -24.46 -18.75 -0.44
N GLY A 48 -24.10 -19.09 -1.67
CA GLY A 48 -24.45 -20.26 -2.48
C GLY A 48 -25.48 -19.82 -3.51
N PHE A 49 -25.07 -19.31 -4.67
CA PHE A 49 -25.88 -19.33 -5.90
C PHE A 49 -25.00 -19.08 -7.14
N VAL A 50 -25.09 -20.01 -8.08
CA VAL A 50 -24.52 -20.02 -9.43
C VAL A 50 -25.60 -19.54 -10.39
N ASP A 51 -25.22 -18.76 -11.40
CA ASP A 51 -25.96 -18.75 -12.67
C ASP A 51 -24.93 -18.82 -13.81
N GLU A 52 -24.95 -19.96 -14.48
CA GLU A 52 -24.55 -20.11 -15.88
C GLU A 52 -25.57 -19.37 -16.75
N ASP A 53 -25.07 -18.77 -17.84
CA ASP A 53 -25.69 -18.73 -19.17
C ASP A 53 -25.18 -17.47 -19.90
N ASN A 54 -24.32 -17.66 -20.89
CA ASN A 54 -24.74 -17.51 -22.29
C ASN A 54 -23.51 -17.72 -23.20
N LEU A 55 -23.49 -18.90 -23.82
CA LEU A 55 -22.56 -19.27 -24.88
C LEU A 55 -23.28 -19.03 -26.20
N GLU A 56 -22.97 -17.93 -26.88
CA GLU A 56 -23.36 -17.75 -28.28
C GLU A 56 -22.12 -17.45 -29.10
N GLY A 57 -21.81 -18.41 -29.97
CA GLY A 57 -20.61 -18.47 -30.77
C GLY A 57 -20.56 -17.37 -31.82
N THR A 58 -19.35 -16.89 -32.07
CA THR A 58 -18.97 -16.30 -33.34
C THR A 58 -17.57 -16.80 -33.65
N GLU A 59 -17.48 -17.70 -34.62
CA GLU A 59 -16.22 -17.99 -35.28
C GLU A 59 -15.81 -16.74 -36.07
N PRO A 60 -14.58 -16.22 -35.92
CA PRO A 60 -14.00 -15.40 -36.95
C PRO A 60 -13.10 -16.29 -37.80
N GLU A 61 -13.58 -16.58 -39.00
CA GLU A 61 -12.70 -16.83 -40.13
C GLU A 61 -11.81 -15.60 -40.34
N GLU A 62 -10.51 -15.67 -40.04
CA GLU A 62 -9.55 -14.72 -40.59
C GLU A 62 -8.22 -15.42 -40.90
N GLY A 63 -7.76 -15.18 -42.13
CA GLY A 63 -6.65 -15.85 -42.78
C GLY A 63 -5.31 -15.69 -42.08
N CYS A 64 -4.41 -16.61 -42.40
CA CYS A 64 -3.03 -16.61 -41.95
C CYS A 64 -2.26 -15.46 -42.64
N GLU A 65 -2.26 -14.28 -42.02
CA GLU A 65 -1.33 -13.22 -42.35
C GLU A 65 -0.05 -13.39 -41.53
N VAL A 66 1.05 -13.72 -42.21
CA VAL A 66 2.37 -13.99 -41.61
C VAL A 66 2.96 -12.68 -41.07
N GLY A 67 2.56 -12.30 -39.84
CA GLY A 67 3.21 -11.24 -39.09
C GLY A 67 4.51 -11.76 -38.48
N GLU A 68 5.64 -11.11 -38.79
CA GLU A 68 6.95 -11.47 -38.26
C GLU A 68 6.96 -11.43 -36.72
N ALA A 69 7.33 -12.54 -36.09
CA ALA A 69 7.43 -12.63 -34.64
C ALA A 69 8.68 -11.86 -34.14
N LEU A 70 8.47 -10.83 -33.33
CA LEU A 70 9.53 -10.02 -32.75
C LEU A 70 9.77 -10.38 -31.29
N ILE A 71 11.04 -10.42 -30.91
CA ILE A 71 11.50 -10.73 -29.55
C ILE A 71 12.04 -9.46 -28.88
N PHE A 72 11.68 -9.29 -27.61
CA PHE A 72 12.13 -8.19 -26.76
C PHE A 72 12.82 -8.69 -25.50
N CYS A 73 13.85 -7.97 -25.06
CA CYS A 73 14.47 -8.16 -23.75
C CYS A 73 13.71 -7.32 -22.72
N SER A 74 13.13 -7.96 -21.70
CA SER A 74 12.38 -7.29 -20.63
C SER A 74 13.20 -6.19 -19.91
N ILE A 75 14.47 -6.46 -19.63
CA ILE A 75 15.39 -5.53 -18.94
C ILE A 75 15.69 -4.31 -19.81
N CYS A 76 16.03 -4.50 -21.08
CA CYS A 76 16.33 -3.40 -22.00
C CYS A 76 15.09 -2.60 -22.37
N ARG A 77 13.92 -3.25 -22.46
CA ARG A 77 12.63 -2.59 -22.71
C ARG A 77 12.19 -1.69 -21.56
N ALA A 78 12.53 -2.06 -20.32
CA ALA A 78 12.26 -1.23 -19.13
C ALA A 78 13.14 0.04 -19.07
N ASN A 79 14.24 0.09 -19.83
CA ASN A 79 15.14 1.23 -19.87
C ASN A 79 14.85 2.16 -21.06
N LYS A 80 14.25 3.33 -20.80
CA LYS A 80 13.88 4.33 -21.82
C LYS A 80 15.06 4.89 -22.62
N ASN A 81 16.29 4.74 -22.13
CA ASN A 81 17.51 5.23 -22.78
C ASN A 81 18.23 4.14 -23.60
N CYS A 82 17.69 2.93 -23.65
CA CYS A 82 18.29 1.83 -24.38
C CYS A 82 18.12 2.03 -25.90
N LYS A 83 19.22 1.96 -26.64
CA LYS A 83 19.22 2.12 -28.11
C LYS A 83 19.28 0.79 -28.87
N ASN A 84 19.38 -0.33 -28.15
CA ASN A 84 19.47 -1.63 -28.80
C ASN A 84 18.12 -2.06 -29.40
N PRO A 85 18.14 -2.87 -30.49
CA PRO A 85 16.92 -3.33 -31.15
C PRO A 85 16.01 -4.12 -30.20
N PHE A 86 16.58 -4.90 -29.28
CA PHE A 86 15.83 -5.74 -28.33
C PHE A 86 15.02 -4.94 -27.29
N GLY A 87 15.32 -3.66 -27.07
CA GLY A 87 14.56 -2.77 -26.17
C GLY A 87 13.63 -1.79 -26.88
N THR A 88 13.79 -1.58 -28.20
CA THR A 88 13.10 -0.52 -28.96
C THR A 88 12.18 -1.08 -30.04
N SER A 89 12.75 -1.63 -31.12
CA SER A 89 12.02 -2.11 -32.30
C SER A 89 11.65 -3.60 -32.25
N GLY A 90 12.27 -4.37 -31.35
CA GLY A 90 12.24 -5.83 -31.35
C GLY A 90 13.25 -6.40 -32.35
N SER A 91 13.63 -7.67 -32.14
CA SER A 91 14.50 -8.41 -33.06
C SER A 91 13.76 -9.60 -33.66
N THR A 92 13.91 -9.80 -34.97
CA THR A 92 13.46 -11.01 -35.69
C THR A 92 14.50 -12.13 -35.63
N ASN A 93 15.71 -11.87 -35.13
CA ASN A 93 16.81 -12.84 -35.12
C ASN A 93 16.70 -13.78 -33.91
N MET A 94 16.09 -14.95 -34.14
CA MET A 94 15.82 -15.95 -33.10
C MET A 94 17.01 -16.90 -32.82
N LYS A 95 18.23 -16.58 -33.29
CA LYS A 95 19.39 -17.43 -33.08
C LYS A 95 19.91 -17.31 -31.64
N THR A 96 20.33 -18.42 -31.06
CA THR A 96 20.94 -18.44 -29.71
C THR A 96 22.19 -17.55 -29.62
N SER A 97 22.98 -17.49 -30.70
CA SER A 97 24.16 -16.62 -30.78
C SER A 97 23.83 -15.13 -30.73
N SER A 98 22.68 -14.70 -31.26
CA SER A 98 22.23 -13.30 -31.15
C SER A 98 21.82 -12.92 -29.74
N PHE A 99 21.19 -13.83 -28.97
CA PHE A 99 20.87 -13.58 -27.57
C PHE A 99 22.13 -13.49 -26.70
N HIS A 100 23.10 -14.39 -26.95
CA HIS A 100 24.38 -14.34 -26.25
C HIS A 100 25.16 -13.06 -26.57
N ALA A 101 25.21 -12.67 -27.84
CA ALA A 101 25.84 -11.40 -28.23
C ALA A 101 25.13 -10.19 -27.60
N HIS A 102 23.79 -10.19 -27.54
CA HIS A 102 23.00 -9.16 -26.87
C HIS A 102 23.36 -9.03 -25.38
N GLY A 103 23.39 -10.15 -24.64
CA GLY A 103 23.72 -10.15 -23.21
C GLY A 103 25.10 -9.57 -22.91
N GLN A 104 26.03 -9.66 -23.88
CA GLN A 104 27.37 -9.08 -23.75
C GLN A 104 27.48 -7.61 -24.15
N THR A 105 26.43 -7.01 -24.73
CA THR A 105 26.45 -5.60 -25.13
C THR A 105 26.52 -4.65 -23.94
N LYS A 106 27.19 -3.51 -24.14
CA LYS A 106 27.29 -2.45 -23.12
C LYS A 106 25.91 -1.91 -22.71
N ASP A 107 24.99 -1.81 -23.66
CA ASP A 107 23.62 -1.32 -23.42
C ASP A 107 22.82 -2.26 -22.50
N HIS A 108 22.97 -3.57 -22.68
CA HIS A 108 22.34 -4.56 -21.81
C HIS A 108 22.92 -4.52 -20.40
N LYS A 109 24.25 -4.56 -20.27
CA LYS A 109 24.95 -4.45 -18.97
C LYS A 109 24.61 -3.15 -18.24
N HIS A 110 24.50 -2.03 -18.96
CA HIS A 110 24.08 -0.76 -18.38
C HIS A 110 22.61 -0.76 -17.92
N SER A 111 21.74 -1.47 -18.64
CA SER A 111 20.33 -1.62 -18.25
C SER A 111 20.17 -2.49 -17.00
N ILE A 112 20.99 -3.54 -16.85
CA ILE A 112 21.08 -4.33 -15.61
C ILE A 112 21.51 -3.42 -14.45
N TYR A 113 22.60 -2.67 -14.60
CA TYR A 113 23.07 -1.76 -13.56
C TYR A 113 21.99 -0.75 -13.12
N ILE A 114 21.26 -0.15 -14.06
CA ILE A 114 20.16 0.77 -13.74
C ILE A 114 19.03 0.05 -13.00
N ALA A 115 18.70 -1.19 -13.39
CA ALA A 115 17.67 -1.98 -12.72
C ALA A 115 18.07 -2.32 -11.28
N GLU A 116 19.33 -2.71 -11.06
CA GLU A 116 19.89 -3.01 -9.74
C GLU A 116 19.95 -1.77 -8.85
N VAL A 117 20.40 -0.62 -9.37
CA VAL A 117 20.43 0.64 -8.62
C VAL A 117 19.03 1.13 -8.25
N LYS A 118 18.04 0.94 -9.13
CA LYS A 118 16.64 1.24 -8.79
C LYS A 118 16.10 0.32 -7.71
N ALA A 119 16.40 -0.98 -7.78
CA ALA A 119 15.99 -1.96 -6.78
C ALA A 119 16.66 -1.73 -5.41
N GLY A 120 17.95 -1.36 -5.38
CA GLY A 120 18.71 -1.11 -4.14
C GLY A 120 18.56 0.29 -3.56
N GLY A 121 18.37 1.32 -4.40
CA GLY A 121 18.30 2.72 -3.96
C GLY A 121 16.92 3.17 -3.49
N GLN A 122 15.84 2.62 -4.04
CA GLN A 122 14.47 2.99 -3.63
C GLN A 122 13.99 2.21 -2.40
N SER A 123 14.50 1.00 -2.18
CA SER A 123 14.10 0.14 -1.05
C SER A 123 14.62 0.65 0.30
N SER A 124 15.84 1.19 0.37
CA SER A 124 16.45 1.63 1.64
C SER A 124 15.81 2.90 2.22
N MET A 125 15.53 3.91 1.39
CA MET A 125 14.90 5.15 1.84
C MET A 125 13.40 4.99 2.14
N ALA A 126 12.69 4.20 1.32
CA ALA A 126 11.27 3.91 1.58
C ALA A 126 11.13 3.10 2.88
N ALA A 127 11.92 2.05 3.06
CA ALA A 127 11.89 1.25 4.30
C ALA A 127 12.27 2.07 5.55
N ALA A 128 13.26 2.97 5.44
CA ALA A 128 13.61 3.86 6.55
C ALA A 128 12.47 4.82 6.90
N ASN A 129 11.75 5.33 5.90
CA ASN A 129 10.60 6.21 6.11
C ASN A 129 9.42 5.45 6.75
N ASP A 130 9.15 4.23 6.29
CA ASP A 130 8.10 3.37 6.86
C ASP A 130 8.39 3.04 8.33
N GLN A 131 9.65 2.71 8.67
CA GLN A 131 10.07 2.47 10.05
C GLN A 131 9.93 3.72 10.93
N GLN A 132 10.27 4.90 10.39
CA GLN A 132 10.11 6.16 11.11
C GLN A 132 8.63 6.48 11.34
N GLN A 133 7.78 6.23 10.35
CA GLN A 133 6.34 6.42 10.44
C GLN A 133 5.73 5.48 11.48
N GLU A 134 6.10 4.19 11.47
CA GLU A 134 5.63 3.22 12.46
C GLU A 134 6.07 3.60 13.89
N ALA A 135 7.30 4.09 14.06
CA ALA A 135 7.78 4.58 15.34
C ALA A 135 7.00 5.82 15.82
N ALA A 136 6.66 6.74 14.92
CA ALA A 136 5.84 7.90 15.24
C ALA A 136 4.42 7.51 15.66
N GLU A 137 3.80 6.57 14.95
CA GLU A 137 2.47 6.05 15.28
C GLU A 137 2.44 5.37 16.66
N LYS A 138 3.45 4.53 16.96
CA LYS A 138 3.62 3.94 18.29
C LYS A 138 3.75 5.00 19.38
N GLY A 139 4.47 6.09 19.12
CA GLY A 139 4.59 7.23 20.01
C GLY A 139 3.23 7.88 20.30
N VAL A 140 2.43 8.14 19.27
CA VAL A 140 1.08 8.73 19.42
C VAL A 140 0.16 7.81 20.22
N ILE A 141 0.15 6.51 19.93
CA ILE A 141 -0.65 5.52 20.68
C ILE A 141 -0.26 5.53 22.16
N CYS A 142 1.03 5.61 22.47
CA CYS A 142 1.54 5.68 23.84
C CYS A 142 1.04 6.94 24.58
N LEU A 143 1.00 8.09 23.90
CA LEU A 143 0.47 9.33 24.46
C LEU A 143 -1.01 9.20 24.86
N PHE A 144 -1.84 8.68 23.96
CA PHE A 144 -3.26 8.45 24.22
C PHE A 144 -3.48 7.44 25.34
N ARG A 145 -2.73 6.32 25.36
CA ARG A 145 -2.81 5.32 26.42
C ARG A 145 -2.43 5.89 27.79
N THR A 146 -1.38 6.70 27.84
CA THR A 146 -0.94 7.34 29.09
C THR A 146 -1.98 8.33 29.59
N ALA A 147 -2.54 9.16 28.70
CA ALA A 147 -3.61 10.09 29.04
C ALA A 147 -4.89 9.37 29.52
N TYR A 148 -5.25 8.27 28.85
CA TYR A 148 -6.36 7.41 29.26
C TYR A 148 -6.14 6.81 30.64
N ALA A 149 -4.97 6.24 30.92
CA ALA A 149 -4.63 5.66 32.22
C ALA A 149 -4.72 6.69 33.35
N ILE A 150 -4.32 7.94 33.09
CA ILE A 150 -4.47 9.05 34.04
C ILE A 150 -5.95 9.33 34.33
N ALA A 151 -6.77 9.47 33.29
CA ALA A 151 -8.19 9.76 33.44
C ALA A 151 -8.94 8.61 34.13
N GLN A 152 -8.70 7.38 33.70
CA GLN A 152 -9.35 6.18 34.24
C GLN A 152 -8.94 5.94 35.71
N GLY A 153 -7.68 6.17 36.05
CA GLY A 153 -7.16 5.99 37.40
C GLY A 153 -7.38 7.17 38.34
N PHE A 154 -8.14 8.19 37.92
CA PHE A 154 -8.33 9.45 38.66
C PHE A 154 -7.00 10.07 39.13
N VAL A 155 -5.96 9.92 38.33
CA VAL A 155 -4.62 10.40 38.65
C VAL A 155 -4.55 11.90 38.35
N PRO A 156 -3.93 12.72 39.22
CA PRO A 156 -3.75 14.13 38.93
C PRO A 156 -2.94 14.39 37.66
N LEU A 157 -3.44 15.26 36.78
CA LEU A 157 -2.79 15.59 35.49
C LEU A 157 -1.32 16.03 35.61
N ARG A 158 -0.93 16.61 36.75
CA ARG A 158 0.47 16.99 37.05
C ARG A 158 1.46 15.83 37.00
N LYS A 159 0.99 14.58 37.12
CA LYS A 159 1.81 13.37 37.03
C LYS A 159 2.13 12.96 35.58
N TYR A 160 1.50 13.60 34.60
CA TYR A 160 1.68 13.25 33.18
C TYR A 160 3.13 13.37 32.68
N PRO A 161 3.89 14.45 32.96
CA PRO A 161 5.28 14.54 32.50
C PRO A 161 6.16 13.40 33.02
N LEU A 162 6.00 13.05 34.30
CA LEU A 162 6.72 11.94 34.94
C LEU A 162 6.40 10.60 34.27
N LEU A 163 5.14 10.36 33.92
CA LEU A 163 4.74 9.14 33.22
C LEU A 163 5.30 9.09 31.80
N LEU A 164 5.42 10.23 31.11
CA LEU A 164 6.07 10.27 29.79
C LEU A 164 7.58 10.04 29.87
N GLU A 165 8.25 10.51 30.93
CA GLU A 165 9.67 10.19 31.17
C GLU A 165 9.89 8.68 31.32
N LEU A 166 9.00 8.00 32.07
CA LEU A 166 9.03 6.55 32.17
C LEU A 166 8.87 5.88 30.79
N GLN A 167 7.95 6.37 29.94
CA GLN A 167 7.78 5.82 28.59
C GLN A 167 9.02 6.01 27.71
N GLN A 168 9.73 7.12 27.87
CA GLN A 168 10.99 7.35 27.18
C GLN A 168 12.09 6.38 27.63
N LEU A 169 12.17 6.09 28.93
CA LEU A 169 13.08 5.07 29.46
C LEU A 169 12.75 3.66 28.94
N ASN A 170 11.48 3.38 28.68
CA ASN A 170 11.02 2.14 28.05
C ASN A 170 11.26 2.09 26.53
N GLY A 171 11.91 3.09 25.94
CA GLY A 171 12.27 3.13 24.52
C GLY A 171 11.22 3.74 23.59
N VAL A 172 10.18 4.40 24.12
CA VAL A 172 9.19 5.10 23.30
C VAL A 172 9.64 6.53 23.04
N TYR A 173 9.78 6.90 21.76
CA TYR A 173 10.04 8.28 21.39
C TYR A 173 8.79 9.14 21.64
N VAL A 174 8.93 10.14 22.50
CA VAL A 174 7.87 11.11 22.80
C VAL A 174 8.36 12.52 22.44
N PRO A 175 7.71 13.20 21.48
CA PRO A 175 8.06 14.58 21.13
C PRO A 175 7.85 15.54 22.32
N SER A 176 8.79 16.48 22.49
CA SER A 176 8.78 17.45 23.61
C SER A 176 7.50 18.30 23.66
N MET A 177 6.89 18.61 22.51
CA MET A 177 5.63 19.36 22.41
C MET A 177 4.46 18.74 23.19
N TYR A 178 4.51 17.44 23.45
CA TYR A 178 3.47 16.72 24.20
C TYR A 178 3.81 16.54 25.68
N LYS A 179 4.97 17.00 26.16
CA LYS A 179 5.39 16.90 27.57
C LYS A 179 4.82 18.02 28.43
N ASN A 180 3.52 18.24 28.39
CA ASN A 180 2.87 19.24 29.22
C ASN A 180 1.46 18.80 29.64
N VAL A 181 0.99 19.38 30.72
CA VAL A 181 -0.33 19.09 31.30
C VAL A 181 -1.46 19.42 30.33
N MET A 182 -1.30 20.46 29.51
CA MET A 182 -2.29 20.87 28.52
C MET A 182 -2.46 19.84 27.41
N ALA A 183 -1.39 19.17 26.99
CA ALA A 183 -1.43 18.09 26.02
C ALA A 183 -2.21 16.89 26.57
N CYS A 184 -1.96 16.50 27.82
CA CYS A 184 -2.74 15.45 28.49
C CYS A 184 -4.24 15.77 28.50
N SER A 185 -4.59 17.00 28.89
CA SER A 185 -5.98 17.46 28.91
C SER A 185 -6.62 17.36 27.51
N ARG A 186 -5.91 17.81 26.47
CA ARG A 186 -6.38 17.69 25.08
C ARG A 186 -6.61 16.23 24.67
N PHE A 187 -5.69 15.32 25.00
CA PHE A 187 -5.86 13.90 24.70
C PHE A 187 -7.09 13.32 25.40
N ILE A 188 -7.29 13.65 26.68
CA ILE A 188 -8.48 13.22 27.44
C ILE A 188 -9.76 13.74 26.81
N THR A 189 -9.78 15.00 26.35
CA THR A 189 -10.93 15.57 25.65
C THR A 189 -11.27 14.80 24.37
N PHE A 190 -10.27 14.44 23.56
CA PHE A 190 -10.50 13.64 22.35
C PHE A 190 -10.98 12.23 22.67
N ILE A 191 -10.40 11.59 23.69
CA ILE A 191 -10.87 10.28 24.18
C ILE A 191 -12.33 10.37 24.61
N ASN A 192 -12.67 11.37 25.42
CA ASN A 192 -14.03 11.58 25.92
C ASN A 192 -15.02 11.77 24.78
N LYS A 193 -14.67 12.56 23.76
CA LYS A 193 -15.52 12.77 22.58
C LYS A 193 -15.88 11.44 21.90
N VAL A 194 -14.89 10.60 21.61
CA VAL A 194 -15.11 9.31 20.95
C VAL A 194 -15.93 8.37 21.83
N LEU A 195 -15.66 8.32 23.13
CA LEU A 195 -16.42 7.48 24.07
C LEU A 195 -17.87 7.94 24.21
N LEU A 196 -18.13 9.25 24.27
CA LEU A 196 -19.47 9.80 24.32
C LEU A 196 -20.27 9.45 23.07
N ASP A 197 -19.67 9.59 21.89
CA ASP A 197 -20.33 9.21 20.63
C ASP A 197 -20.74 7.73 20.64
N GLN A 198 -19.84 6.83 21.06
CA GLN A 198 -20.12 5.40 21.19
C GLN A 198 -21.20 5.08 22.23
N ILE A 199 -21.19 5.78 23.37
CA ILE A 199 -22.22 5.60 24.41
C ILE A 199 -23.56 6.09 23.89
N LEU A 200 -23.61 7.25 23.22
CA LEU A 200 -24.83 7.81 22.66
C LEU A 200 -25.44 6.92 21.59
N GLU A 201 -24.63 6.30 20.74
CA GLU A 201 -25.11 5.29 19.77
C GLU A 201 -25.79 4.12 20.48
N LYS A 202 -25.18 3.59 21.55
CA LYS A 202 -25.74 2.49 22.34
C LYS A 202 -27.03 2.89 23.07
N VAL A 203 -27.08 4.08 23.64
CA VAL A 203 -28.27 4.60 24.32
C VAL A 203 -29.42 4.78 23.34
N LYS A 204 -29.16 5.34 22.15
CA LYS A 204 -30.18 5.51 21.08
C LYS A 204 -30.69 4.19 20.52
N ALA A 205 -29.83 3.17 20.46
CA ALA A 205 -30.21 1.84 20.00
C ALA A 205 -31.00 1.04 21.05
N SER A 206 -30.96 1.45 22.33
CA SER A 206 -31.64 0.74 23.40
C SER A 206 -33.13 1.12 23.46
N PRO A 207 -34.06 0.16 23.46
CA PRO A 207 -35.50 0.45 23.60
C PRO A 207 -35.87 1.01 24.97
N PHE A 208 -35.04 0.77 25.99
CA PHE A 208 -35.24 1.25 27.35
C PHE A 208 -33.93 1.78 27.93
N PHE A 209 -33.99 2.89 28.68
CA PHE A 209 -32.87 3.39 29.46
C PHE A 209 -33.39 3.99 30.78
N GLY A 210 -32.60 3.87 31.84
CA GLY A 210 -32.89 4.46 33.15
C GLY A 210 -31.90 5.58 33.45
N ILE A 211 -32.40 6.67 34.04
CA ILE A 211 -31.57 7.75 34.57
C ILE A 211 -31.75 7.74 36.09
N MET A 212 -30.64 7.63 36.81
CA MET A 212 -30.60 7.81 38.27
C MET A 212 -30.07 9.22 38.54
N LEU A 213 -30.81 10.00 39.33
CA LEU A 213 -30.41 11.32 39.78
C LEU A 213 -29.94 11.18 41.22
N ASP A 214 -28.66 11.48 41.47
CA ASP A 214 -28.06 11.49 42.79
C ASP A 214 -27.73 12.95 43.15
N GLU A 215 -28.26 13.44 44.27
CA GLU A 215 -28.04 14.80 44.75
C GLU A 215 -27.09 14.77 45.95
N SER A 216 -26.02 15.56 45.88
CA SER A 216 -25.10 15.78 46.99
C SER A 216 -25.10 17.25 47.39
N THR A 217 -25.30 17.55 48.67
CA THR A 217 -25.15 18.91 49.22
C THR A 217 -23.76 19.06 49.83
N ASP A 218 -22.93 19.95 49.27
CA ASP A 218 -21.65 20.33 49.87
C ASP A 218 -21.89 21.34 51.00
N ILE A 219 -21.42 21.01 52.20
CA ILE A 219 -21.60 21.85 53.39
C ILE A 219 -20.39 22.79 53.47
N ARG A 220 -20.64 24.09 53.30
CA ARG A 220 -19.63 25.14 53.44
C ARG A 220 -19.34 25.51 54.89
#